data_AF-X0ZSH6-F1
#
_entry.id   AF-X0ZSH6-F1
#
_cell.length_a   1.000
_cell.length_b   1.000
_cell.length_c   1.000
_cell.angle_alpha   90.00
_cell.angle_beta   90.00
_cell.angle_gamma   90.00
#
_symmetry.space_group_name_H-M   'P 1'
#
loop_
_entity.id
_entity.type
_entity.pdbx_description
1 polymer ?
#
loop_
_entity_poly.entity_id
_entity_poly.type
_entity_poly.pdbx_seq_one_letter_code
_entity_poly.pdbx_strand_id
1 'polypeptide(L)'
;MWKKKVVGIKEGRTGYILKTKEDDIYADLVIGADGVRSQIRKYINFMWDSNGNNKKRDYVKYYLGMQYRIKLEEDLPCSKITQVYLREGISFFIWVIPEGNNIIRVGVISENARRDLAQFIKGFKIKGKIVGKLAGMIPVGLTKNYYKNIALVGDAAVQVKPLTGGGIFYGLKSAELLAECVREGKLGEYDKRLKKKFGREIRFGLKG
;
A
#
# COMPACT_ATOMS: atom_id res chain seq x y z
N MET A 1 -14.86 12.92 -7.81
CA MET A 1 -13.38 12.85 -7.71
C MET A 1 -12.92 14.19 -7.12
N TRP A 2 -12.17 14.20 -6.02
CA TRP A 2 -11.73 15.43 -5.36
C TRP A 2 -10.87 16.27 -6.31
N LYS A 3 -11.19 17.55 -6.50
CA LYS A 3 -10.57 18.42 -7.53
C LYS A 3 -9.13 18.84 -7.20
N LYS A 4 -8.76 18.88 -5.92
CA LYS A 4 -7.47 19.42 -5.47
C LYS A 4 -6.42 18.32 -5.26
N LYS A 5 -5.45 18.24 -6.17
CA LYS A 5 -4.28 17.35 -6.04
C LYS A 5 -3.10 18.11 -5.46
N VAL A 6 -2.55 17.63 -4.34
CA VAL A 6 -1.30 18.15 -3.77
C VAL A 6 -0.13 17.83 -4.70
N VAL A 7 0.64 18.85 -5.05
CA VAL A 7 1.84 18.76 -5.90
C VAL A 7 3.11 19.13 -5.15
N GLY A 8 2.98 19.74 -3.97
CA GLY A 8 4.11 20.09 -3.13
C GLY A 8 3.66 20.46 -1.72
N ILE A 9 4.64 20.56 -0.83
CA ILE A 9 4.45 20.95 0.57
C ILE A 9 5.69 21.73 0.99
N LYS A 10 5.48 22.77 1.79
CA LYS A 10 6.55 23.53 2.44
C LYS A 10 6.17 23.86 3.87
N GLU A 11 7.18 23.95 4.73
CA GLU A 11 7.04 24.49 6.08
C GLU A 11 6.78 25.99 6.02
N GLY A 12 5.71 26.44 6.70
CA GLY A 12 5.39 27.84 6.94
C GLY A 12 5.89 28.28 8.32
N ARG A 13 5.44 29.45 8.80
CA ARG A 13 5.84 29.97 10.12
C ARG A 13 5.30 29.14 11.29
N THR A 14 4.05 28.67 11.19
CA THR A 14 3.32 27.98 12.28
C THR A 14 2.73 26.63 11.86
N GLY A 15 2.90 26.22 10.60
CA GLY A 15 2.25 25.04 10.03
C GLY A 15 2.81 24.73 8.64
N TYR A 16 1.99 24.14 7.78
CA TYR A 16 2.37 23.72 6.44
C TYR A 16 1.50 24.35 5.37
N ILE A 17 2.11 24.64 4.22
CA ILE A 17 1.40 25.09 3.02
C ILE A 17 1.48 23.96 1.99
N LEU A 18 0.32 23.38 1.69
CA LEU A 18 0.13 22.38 0.65
C LEU A 18 -0.14 23.09 -0.68
N LYS A 19 0.78 22.92 -1.63
CA LYS A 19 0.63 23.42 -2.99
C LYS A 19 -0.32 22.51 -3.76
N THR A 20 -1.38 23.07 -4.34
CA THR A 20 -2.23 22.36 -5.31
C THR A 20 -2.16 23.05 -6.68
N LYS A 21 -2.86 22.51 -7.68
CA LYS A 21 -2.94 23.14 -9.01
C LYS A 21 -3.84 24.36 -9.05
N GLU A 22 -4.76 24.48 -8.09
CA GLU A 22 -5.79 25.53 -8.07
C GLU A 22 -5.37 26.62 -7.09
N ASP A 23 -5.11 26.22 -5.85
CA ASP A 23 -4.77 27.11 -4.75
C ASP A 23 -3.87 26.43 -3.70
N ASP A 24 -3.29 27.24 -2.84
CA ASP A 24 -2.52 26.79 -1.68
C ASP A 24 -3.46 26.55 -0.49
N ILE A 25 -3.22 25.48 0.27
CA ILE A 25 -3.98 25.16 1.49
C ILE A 25 -3.03 25.22 2.68
N TYR A 26 -3.38 26.02 3.69
CA TYR A 26 -2.69 26.01 4.98
C TYR A 26 -3.24 24.92 5.90
N ALA A 27 -2.37 24.25 6.65
CA ALA A 27 -2.75 23.29 7.67
C ALA A 27 -1.75 23.25 8.84
N ASP A 28 -2.26 23.17 10.06
CA ASP A 28 -1.43 22.99 11.26
C ASP A 28 -0.93 21.55 11.42
N LEU A 29 -1.70 20.59 10.89
CA LEU A 29 -1.42 19.15 10.88
C LEU A 29 -1.71 18.60 9.48
N VAL A 30 -0.75 17.87 8.91
CA VAL A 30 -0.90 17.20 7.60
C VAL A 30 -0.91 15.69 7.78
N ILE A 31 -1.98 15.05 7.32
CA ILE A 31 -2.06 13.58 7.24
C ILE A 31 -1.94 13.13 5.78
N GLY A 32 -0.80 12.53 5.43
CA GLY A 32 -0.56 11.94 4.13
C GLY A 32 -1.25 10.58 3.99
N ALA A 33 -2.40 10.57 3.32
CA ALA A 33 -3.13 9.36 2.89
C ALA A 33 -3.20 9.27 1.35
N ASP A 34 -2.22 9.85 0.65
CA ASP A 34 -2.17 10.09 -0.79
C ASP A 34 -1.56 8.91 -1.59
N GLY A 35 -1.57 7.73 -0.99
CA GLY A 35 -1.28 6.46 -1.65
C GLY A 35 0.18 6.20 -2.01
N VAL A 36 0.39 5.20 -2.87
CA VAL A 36 1.72 4.68 -3.23
C VAL A 36 2.68 5.73 -3.82
N ARG A 37 2.18 6.81 -4.43
CA ARG A 37 2.98 7.90 -5.01
C ARG A 37 3.08 9.15 -4.11
N SER A 38 2.92 8.95 -2.81
CA SER A 38 2.80 10.03 -1.83
C SER A 38 3.82 11.14 -1.99
N GLN A 39 3.34 12.37 -2.15
CA GLN A 39 4.18 13.58 -2.13
C GLN A 39 4.57 13.94 -0.70
N ILE A 40 3.67 13.65 0.25
CA ILE A 40 3.93 13.90 1.68
C ILE A 40 5.06 13.00 2.18
N ARG A 41 5.09 11.71 1.81
CA ARG A 41 6.20 10.81 2.14
C ARG A 41 7.54 11.33 1.63
N LYS A 42 7.59 11.76 0.35
CA LYS A 42 8.82 12.29 -0.24
C LYS A 42 9.34 13.50 0.52
N TYR A 43 8.45 14.41 0.92
CA TYR A 43 8.82 15.56 1.73
C TYR A 43 9.38 15.16 3.10
N ILE A 44 8.69 14.26 3.82
CA ILE A 44 9.14 13.78 5.13
C ILE A 44 10.54 13.17 5.04
N ASN A 45 10.78 12.30 4.04
CA ASN A 45 12.07 11.63 3.88
C ASN A 45 13.18 12.63 3.51
N PHE A 46 12.90 13.58 2.61
CA PHE A 46 13.83 14.66 2.29
C PHE A 46 14.23 15.46 3.54
N MET A 47 13.26 15.93 4.32
CA MET A 47 13.52 16.70 5.55
C MET A 47 14.27 15.88 6.61
N TRP A 48 14.02 14.57 6.69
CA TRP A 48 14.71 13.68 7.61
C TRP A 48 16.19 13.49 7.24
N ASP A 49 16.46 13.28 5.95
CA ASP A 49 17.80 13.05 5.41
C ASP A 49 18.65 14.33 5.47
N SER A 50 18.07 15.50 5.15
CA SER A 50 18.76 16.80 5.24
C SER A 50 19.19 17.19 6.66
N ASN A 51 18.57 16.62 7.69
CA ASN A 51 18.92 16.88 9.09
C ASN A 51 20.11 16.02 9.61
N GLY A 52 20.92 15.45 8.72
CA GLY A 52 22.15 14.72 9.08
C GLY A 52 21.92 13.32 9.69
N ASN A 53 20.72 12.77 9.56
CA ASN A 53 20.40 11.44 10.07
C ASN A 53 20.91 10.34 9.13
N ASN A 54 22.16 9.90 9.31
CA ASN A 54 22.80 8.86 8.47
C ASN A 54 22.17 7.44 8.55
N LYS A 55 21.11 7.24 9.33
CA LYS A 55 20.37 5.96 9.35
C LYS A 55 19.32 5.97 8.25
N LYS A 56 19.70 5.55 7.03
CA LYS A 56 18.76 5.26 5.93
C LYS A 56 17.65 4.34 6.44
N ARG A 57 16.47 4.89 6.66
CA ARG A 57 15.26 4.15 7.04
C ARG A 57 14.27 4.01 5.89
N ASP A 58 14.47 4.75 4.81
CA ASP A 58 13.64 4.63 3.61
C ASP A 58 14.21 3.55 2.71
N TYR A 59 13.48 2.46 2.60
CA TYR A 59 13.71 1.39 1.64
C TYR A 59 12.33 0.93 1.20
N VAL A 60 11.96 1.21 -0.04
CA VAL A 60 10.65 0.85 -0.59
C VAL A 60 10.85 0.17 -1.92
N LYS A 61 10.51 -1.11 -2.00
CA LYS A 61 10.37 -1.85 -3.26
C LYS A 61 8.92 -1.77 -3.70
N TYR A 62 8.70 -1.56 -5.00
CA TYR A 62 7.37 -1.49 -5.57
C TYR A 62 7.09 -2.76 -6.38
N TYR A 63 5.95 -3.38 -6.11
CA TYR A 63 5.45 -4.53 -6.85
C TYR A 63 4.18 -4.16 -7.61
N LEU A 64 3.90 -4.87 -8.70
CA LEU A 64 2.65 -4.71 -9.43
C LEU A 64 1.68 -5.82 -9.02
N GLY A 65 0.55 -5.43 -8.45
CA GLY A 65 -0.61 -6.30 -8.32
C GLY A 65 -1.48 -6.20 -9.57
N MET A 66 -1.88 -7.33 -10.15
CA MET A 66 -2.86 -7.39 -11.23
C MET A 66 -3.94 -8.41 -10.91
N GLN A 67 -5.18 -8.10 -11.26
CA GLN A 67 -6.31 -8.99 -11.05
C GLN A 67 -7.31 -8.88 -12.20
N TYR A 68 -7.79 -10.03 -12.66
CA TYR A 68 -8.95 -10.14 -13.53
C TYR A 68 -10.15 -10.69 -12.76
N ARG A 69 -11.31 -10.12 -13.02
CA ARG A 69 -12.60 -10.76 -12.75
C ARG A 69 -13.01 -11.49 -14.01
N ILE A 70 -13.19 -12.80 -13.92
CA ILE A 70 -13.50 -13.66 -15.05
C ILE A 70 -14.84 -14.32 -14.78
N LYS A 71 -15.81 -14.10 -15.68
CA LYS A 71 -17.06 -14.85 -15.75
C LYS A 71 -16.75 -16.14 -16.50
N LEU A 72 -16.73 -17.25 -15.79
CA LEU A 72 -16.35 -18.55 -16.33
C LEU A 72 -17.42 -19.08 -17.29
N GLU A 73 -16.99 -19.89 -18.25
CA GLU A 73 -17.86 -20.67 -19.14
C GLU A 73 -18.37 -21.94 -18.44
N GLU A 74 -17.54 -22.55 -17.60
CA GLU A 74 -17.80 -23.78 -16.86
C GLU A 74 -17.35 -23.60 -15.40
N ASP A 75 -18.00 -24.28 -14.46
CA ASP A 75 -17.58 -24.27 -13.06
C ASP A 75 -16.18 -24.90 -12.94
N LEU A 76 -15.24 -24.18 -12.33
CA LEU A 76 -13.97 -24.79 -11.94
C LEU A 76 -14.22 -25.74 -10.75
N PRO A 77 -13.55 -26.91 -10.68
CA PRO A 77 -13.68 -27.84 -9.55
C PRO A 77 -13.39 -27.18 -8.19
N CYS A 78 -12.59 -26.12 -8.22
CA CYS A 78 -12.11 -25.37 -7.07
C CYS A 78 -12.84 -24.03 -6.86
N SER A 79 -13.96 -23.79 -7.56
CA SER A 79 -14.75 -22.55 -7.56
C SER A 79 -15.50 -22.25 -6.25
N LYS A 80 -15.35 -23.08 -5.21
CA LYS A 80 -16.03 -22.89 -3.92
C LYS A 80 -15.13 -22.40 -2.79
N ILE A 81 -13.81 -22.40 -2.99
CA ILE A 81 -12.84 -22.01 -1.98
C ILE A 81 -11.82 -21.02 -2.53
N THR A 82 -11.36 -20.12 -1.67
CA THR A 82 -10.22 -19.26 -1.98
C THR A 82 -8.96 -20.10 -2.03
N GLN A 83 -8.19 -19.95 -3.10
CA GLN A 83 -6.92 -20.65 -3.30
C GLN A 83 -5.78 -19.68 -3.47
N VAL A 84 -4.62 -20.11 -2.97
CA VAL A 84 -3.35 -19.40 -3.07
C VAL A 84 -2.34 -20.35 -3.68
N TYR A 85 -1.65 -19.91 -4.72
CA TYR A 85 -0.61 -20.67 -5.40
C TYR A 85 0.73 -19.99 -5.24
N LEU A 86 1.68 -20.74 -4.67
CA LEU A 86 3.08 -20.37 -4.60
C LEU A 86 3.80 -20.96 -5.82
N ARG A 87 4.61 -20.14 -6.50
CA ARG A 87 5.36 -20.54 -7.68
C ARG A 87 6.72 -19.89 -7.64
N GLU A 88 7.76 -20.67 -7.96
CA GLU A 88 9.12 -20.14 -8.13
C GLU A 88 9.13 -19.00 -9.16
N GLY A 89 9.87 -17.93 -8.86
CA GLY A 89 9.92 -16.73 -9.69
C GLY A 89 8.79 -15.72 -9.45
N ILE A 90 7.77 -16.05 -8.64
CA ILE A 90 6.74 -15.10 -8.19
C ILE A 90 7.07 -14.66 -6.76
N SER A 91 7.31 -13.36 -6.57
CA SER A 91 7.75 -12.83 -5.25
C SER A 91 6.68 -12.95 -4.15
N PHE A 92 5.41 -13.11 -4.51
CA PHE A 92 4.31 -13.32 -3.58
C PHE A 92 3.56 -14.61 -3.94
N PHE A 93 2.34 -14.48 -4.44
CA PHE A 93 1.49 -15.60 -4.80
C PHE A 93 0.44 -15.17 -5.81
N ILE A 94 -0.18 -16.18 -6.40
CA ILE A 94 -1.37 -16.04 -7.25
C ILE A 94 -2.58 -16.41 -6.40
N TRP A 95 -3.67 -15.65 -6.49
CA TRP A 95 -4.93 -16.01 -5.85
C TRP A 95 -6.01 -16.32 -6.86
N VAL A 96 -6.90 -17.25 -6.49
CA VAL A 96 -8.18 -17.50 -7.14
C VAL A 96 -9.25 -17.40 -6.05
N ILE A 97 -10.09 -16.37 -6.13
CA ILE A 97 -11.15 -16.09 -5.16
C ILE A 97 -12.49 -16.17 -5.88
N PRO A 98 -13.36 -17.13 -5.54
CA PRO A 98 -14.72 -17.15 -6.03
C PRO A 98 -15.56 -15.98 -5.51
N GLU A 99 -16.35 -15.37 -6.38
CA GLU A 99 -17.32 -14.31 -6.04
C GLU A 99 -18.78 -14.79 -6.12
N GLY A 100 -19.00 -16.03 -6.53
CA GLY A 100 -20.33 -16.54 -6.89
C GLY A 100 -20.76 -16.15 -8.31
N ASN A 101 -21.94 -16.59 -8.73
CA ASN A 101 -22.48 -16.35 -10.08
C ASN A 101 -21.49 -16.73 -11.19
N ASN A 102 -20.75 -17.83 -11.01
CA ASN A 102 -19.69 -18.27 -11.92
C ASN A 102 -18.63 -17.18 -12.23
N ILE A 103 -18.35 -16.28 -11.28
CA ILE A 103 -17.30 -15.27 -11.37
C ILE A 103 -16.19 -15.60 -10.38
N ILE A 104 -14.95 -15.50 -10.84
CA ILE A 104 -13.76 -15.58 -10.01
C ILE A 104 -12.90 -14.33 -10.16
N ARG A 105 -12.18 -13.98 -9.10
CA ARG A 105 -11.02 -13.09 -9.15
C ARG A 105 -9.76 -13.93 -9.25
N VAL A 106 -9.00 -13.73 -10.32
CA VAL A 106 -7.66 -14.31 -10.46
C VAL A 106 -6.66 -13.17 -10.48
N GLY A 107 -5.67 -13.20 -9.59
CA GLY A 107 -4.67 -12.15 -9.55
C GLY A 107 -3.33 -12.61 -9.03
N VAL A 108 -2.34 -11.74 -9.18
CA VAL A 108 -0.95 -11.98 -8.81
C VAL A 108 -0.31 -10.68 -8.33
N ILE A 109 0.66 -10.80 -7.43
CA ILE A 109 1.63 -9.75 -7.15
C ILE A 109 3.00 -10.28 -7.58
N SER A 110 3.60 -9.65 -8.59
CA SER A 110 4.93 -10.03 -9.09
C SER A 110 5.60 -8.89 -9.85
N GLU A 111 6.86 -9.10 -10.23
CA GLU A 111 7.61 -8.14 -11.06
C GLU A 111 7.04 -8.05 -12.49
N ASN A 112 6.52 -9.16 -13.04
CA ASN A 112 5.88 -9.20 -14.36
C ASN A 112 4.44 -9.73 -14.29
N ALA A 113 3.61 -9.06 -13.49
CA ALA A 113 2.26 -9.49 -13.16
C ALA A 113 1.37 -9.81 -14.38
N ARG A 114 1.54 -9.08 -15.49
CA ARG A 114 0.79 -9.34 -16.73
C ARG A 114 1.15 -10.71 -17.32
N ARG A 115 2.45 -10.99 -17.45
CA ARG A 115 2.94 -12.26 -18.00
C ARG A 115 2.57 -13.42 -17.09
N ASP A 116 2.81 -13.27 -15.79
CA ASP A 116 2.59 -14.35 -14.82
C ASP A 116 1.11 -14.71 -14.70
N LEU A 117 0.22 -13.70 -14.67
CA LEU A 117 -1.23 -13.92 -14.65
C LEU A 117 -1.71 -14.59 -15.95
N ALA A 118 -1.20 -14.16 -17.11
CA ALA A 118 -1.58 -14.75 -18.39
C ALA A 118 -1.12 -16.21 -18.51
N GLN A 119 0.11 -16.52 -18.07
CA GLN A 119 0.62 -17.89 -18.02
C GLN A 119 -0.19 -18.76 -17.07
N PHE A 120 -0.55 -18.23 -15.90
CA PHE A 120 -1.37 -18.96 -14.93
C PHE A 120 -2.75 -19.30 -15.49
N ILE A 121 -3.47 -18.31 -16.05
CA ILE A 121 -4.78 -18.51 -16.66
C ILE A 121 -4.72 -19.57 -17.77
N LYS A 122 -3.71 -19.50 -18.63
CA LYS A 122 -3.50 -20.49 -19.71
C LYS A 122 -3.19 -21.88 -19.15
N GLY A 123 -2.29 -21.98 -18.17
CA GLY A 123 -1.87 -23.24 -17.56
C GLY A 123 -2.97 -23.94 -16.78
N PHE A 124 -3.78 -23.18 -16.03
CA PHE A 124 -4.96 -23.67 -15.33
C PHE A 124 -6.19 -23.87 -16.23
N LYS A 125 -6.05 -23.59 -17.54
CA LYS A 125 -7.13 -23.70 -18.53
C LYS A 125 -8.40 -22.96 -18.11
N ILE A 126 -8.24 -21.79 -17.49
CA ILE A 126 -9.37 -20.95 -17.06
C ILE A 126 -10.00 -20.33 -18.31
N LYS A 127 -11.22 -20.77 -18.63
CA LYS A 127 -12.01 -20.28 -19.77
C LYS A 127 -13.13 -19.36 -19.30
N GLY A 128 -13.35 -18.28 -20.02
CA GLY A 128 -14.39 -17.31 -19.70
C GLY A 128 -14.08 -15.89 -20.14
N LYS A 129 -15.06 -15.01 -19.93
CA LYS A 129 -14.99 -13.60 -20.29
C LYS A 129 -14.39 -12.78 -19.16
N ILE A 130 -13.35 -12.00 -19.44
CA ILE A 130 -12.85 -10.99 -18.49
C ILE A 130 -13.89 -9.87 -18.39
N VAL A 131 -14.51 -9.75 -17.22
CA VAL A 131 -15.54 -8.74 -16.91
C VAL A 131 -15.01 -7.60 -16.03
N GLY A 132 -13.76 -7.69 -15.58
CA GLY A 132 -13.10 -6.61 -14.85
C GLY A 132 -11.59 -6.78 -14.83
N LYS A 133 -10.87 -5.66 -14.80
CA LYS A 133 -9.41 -5.64 -14.68
C LYS A 133 -9.03 -4.59 -13.65
N LEU A 134 -8.17 -4.97 -12.72
CA LEU A 134 -7.59 -4.08 -11.73
C LEU A 134 -6.07 -4.26 -11.74
N ALA A 135 -5.36 -3.15 -11.60
CA ALA A 135 -3.93 -3.15 -11.40
C ALA A 135 -3.55 -2.03 -10.42
N GLY A 136 -2.55 -2.28 -9.57
CA GLY A 136 -2.12 -1.33 -8.57
C GLY A 136 -0.68 -1.59 -8.16
N MET A 137 0.04 -0.52 -7.83
CA MET A 137 1.38 -0.64 -7.26
C MET A 137 1.26 -0.87 -5.75
N ILE A 138 2.08 -1.78 -5.22
CA ILE A 138 2.13 -2.12 -3.80
C ILE A 138 3.51 -1.73 -3.27
N PRO A 139 3.61 -0.76 -2.34
CA PRO A 139 4.87 -0.39 -1.73
C PRO A 139 5.19 -1.34 -0.58
N VAL A 140 6.33 -2.00 -0.61
CA VAL A 140 6.79 -2.92 0.43
C VAL A 140 8.13 -2.44 0.96
N GLY A 141 8.23 -2.27 2.27
CA GLY A 141 9.45 -1.82 2.90
C GLY A 141 9.21 -0.98 4.15
N LEU A 142 10.07 -0.01 4.39
CA LEU A 142 10.04 0.89 5.53
C LEU A 142 10.11 2.33 5.06
N THR A 143 9.42 3.19 5.79
CA THR A 143 9.52 4.64 5.64
C THR A 143 9.30 5.31 6.99
N LYS A 144 9.55 6.61 7.07
CA LYS A 144 9.24 7.40 8.26
C LYS A 144 7.75 7.76 8.26
N ASN A 145 7.00 7.37 9.29
CA ASN A 145 5.54 7.61 9.32
C ASN A 145 5.16 8.98 9.91
N TYR A 146 6.14 9.74 10.42
CA TYR A 146 5.91 10.95 11.19
C TYR A 146 7.09 11.93 11.10
N TYR A 147 6.82 13.23 10.99
CA TYR A 147 7.80 14.30 11.14
C TYR A 147 7.12 15.60 11.55
N LYS A 148 7.48 16.16 12.73
CA LYS A 148 6.86 17.37 13.29
C LYS A 148 5.31 17.28 13.25
N ASN A 149 4.58 18.18 12.59
CA ASN A 149 3.11 18.06 12.50
C ASN A 149 2.66 17.40 11.19
N ILE A 150 3.40 16.39 10.73
CA ILE A 150 3.05 15.58 9.56
C ILE A 150 3.06 14.10 9.96
N ALA A 151 2.02 13.35 9.57
CA ALA A 151 2.01 11.90 9.68
C ALA A 151 1.50 11.24 8.40
N LEU A 152 1.84 9.97 8.19
CA LEU A 152 1.44 9.18 7.03
C LEU A 152 0.59 7.97 7.45
N VAL A 153 -0.34 7.56 6.59
CA VAL A 153 -1.10 6.30 6.74
C VAL A 153 -1.28 5.56 5.41
N GLY A 154 -1.59 4.26 5.49
CA GLY A 154 -1.82 3.39 4.33
C GLY A 154 -0.58 3.26 3.43
N ASP A 155 -0.79 3.20 2.11
CA ASP A 155 0.29 3.07 1.14
C ASP A 155 1.25 4.28 1.13
N ALA A 156 0.77 5.45 1.55
CA ALA A 156 1.64 6.62 1.74
C ALA A 156 2.70 6.34 2.82
N ALA A 157 2.35 5.54 3.83
CA ALA A 157 3.22 5.13 4.92
C ALA A 157 3.86 3.74 4.73
N VAL A 158 3.67 3.10 3.57
CA VAL A 158 4.17 1.72 3.32
C VAL A 158 3.59 0.71 4.34
N GLN A 159 2.36 0.97 4.80
CA GLN A 159 1.67 0.14 5.79
C GLN A 159 1.00 -1.05 5.12
N VAL A 160 1.82 -1.98 4.63
CA VAL A 160 1.40 -3.26 4.06
C VAL A 160 2.02 -4.42 4.81
N LYS A 161 1.35 -5.57 4.82
CA LYS A 161 1.93 -6.82 5.30
C LYS A 161 2.98 -7.31 4.30
N PRO A 162 4.29 -7.34 4.61
CA PRO A 162 5.32 -7.58 3.61
C PRO A 162 5.24 -8.94 2.91
N LEU A 163 4.74 -9.98 3.61
CA LEU A 163 4.61 -11.33 3.05
C LEU A 163 3.43 -11.52 2.10
N THR A 164 2.45 -10.63 2.13
CA THR A 164 1.19 -10.82 1.37
C THR A 164 0.84 -9.64 0.48
N GLY A 165 1.48 -8.49 0.68
CA GLY A 165 1.13 -7.23 0.02
C GLY A 165 -0.21 -6.64 0.50
N GLY A 166 -0.87 -7.26 1.48
CA GLY A 166 -2.15 -6.80 2.01
C GLY A 166 -2.01 -5.52 2.84
N GLY A 167 -2.63 -4.43 2.38
CA GLY A 167 -2.56 -3.12 3.02
C GLY A 167 -3.80 -2.70 3.84
N ILE A 168 -4.99 -3.26 3.58
CA ILE A 168 -6.25 -2.76 4.17
C ILE A 168 -6.21 -2.82 5.70
N PHE A 169 -5.92 -3.99 6.28
CA PHE A 169 -5.88 -4.16 7.73
C PHE A 169 -4.81 -3.27 8.38
N TYR A 170 -3.62 -3.22 7.78
CA TYR A 170 -2.49 -2.46 8.29
C TYR A 170 -2.77 -0.96 8.24
N GLY A 171 -3.26 -0.45 7.12
CA GLY A 171 -3.64 0.95 6.96
C GLY A 171 -4.72 1.39 7.93
N LEU A 172 -5.80 0.60 8.07
CA LEU A 172 -6.89 0.92 9.00
C LEU A 172 -6.43 0.93 10.46
N LYS A 173 -5.71 -0.10 10.90
CA LYS A 173 -5.20 -0.17 12.28
C LYS A 173 -4.16 0.89 12.56
N SER A 174 -3.37 1.28 11.56
CA SER A 174 -2.41 2.37 11.68
C SER A 174 -3.10 3.74 11.71
N ALA A 175 -4.21 3.92 11.01
CA ALA A 175 -5.03 5.12 11.08
C ALA A 175 -5.73 5.27 12.44
N GLU A 176 -6.21 4.17 13.02
CA GLU A 176 -6.76 4.13 14.38
C GLU A 176 -5.71 4.58 15.41
N LEU A 177 -4.50 4.00 15.36
CA LEU A 177 -3.38 4.41 16.23
C LEU A 177 -2.98 5.87 16.02
N LEU A 178 -3.03 6.37 14.78
CA LEU A 178 -2.75 7.77 14.49
C LEU A 178 -3.80 8.69 15.11
N ALA A 179 -5.09 8.35 14.98
CA ALA A 179 -6.18 9.13 15.55
C ALA A 179 -6.07 9.23 17.08
N GLU A 180 -5.69 8.14 17.76
CA GLU A 180 -5.36 8.15 19.19
C GLU A 180 -4.22 9.11 19.52
N CYS A 181 -3.10 9.01 18.78
CA CYS A 181 -1.95 9.88 18.95
C CYS A 181 -2.30 11.37 18.77
N VAL A 182 -3.14 11.69 17.79
CA VAL A 182 -3.63 13.06 17.56
C VAL A 182 -4.49 13.53 18.73
N ARG A 183 -5.47 12.73 19.15
CA ARG A 183 -6.38 13.06 20.27
C ARG A 183 -5.63 13.27 21.58
N GLU A 184 -4.56 12.52 21.82
CA GLU A 184 -3.73 12.63 23.03
C GLU A 184 -2.66 13.73 22.95
N GLY A 185 -2.51 14.43 21.82
CA GLY A 185 -1.40 15.37 21.61
C GLY A 185 -0.02 14.71 21.57
N LYS A 186 0.04 13.41 21.26
CA LYS A 186 1.26 12.57 21.30
C LYS A 186 1.63 12.03 19.91
N LEU A 187 1.62 12.91 18.91
CA LEU A 187 1.92 12.53 17.53
C LEU A 187 3.34 11.92 17.39
N GLY A 188 4.30 12.40 18.18
CA GLY A 188 5.66 11.84 18.25
C GLY A 188 5.76 10.38 18.71
N GLU A 189 4.74 9.85 19.38
CA GLU A 189 4.71 8.44 19.81
C GLU A 189 4.22 7.50 18.69
N TYR A 190 3.78 8.02 17.54
CA TYR A 190 3.13 7.23 16.49
C TYR A 190 4.01 6.10 15.95
N ASP A 191 5.25 6.41 15.55
CA ASP A 191 6.23 5.42 15.07
C ASP A 191 6.48 4.30 16.10
N LYS A 192 6.51 4.66 17.39
CA LYS A 192 6.73 3.70 18.49
C LYS A 192 5.51 2.80 18.69
N ARG A 193 4.29 3.34 18.62
CA ARG A 193 3.04 2.56 18.67
C ARG A 193 2.93 1.60 17.49
N LEU A 194 3.25 2.06 16.28
CA LEU A 194 3.32 1.20 15.09
C LEU A 194 4.36 0.08 15.26
N LYS A 195 5.57 0.42 15.72
CA LYS A 195 6.63 -0.58 15.98
C LYS A 195 6.22 -1.60 17.04
N LYS A 196 5.50 -1.18 18.08
CA LYS A 196 4.95 -2.09 19.10
C LYS A 196 3.88 -3.02 18.50
N LYS A 197 3.01 -2.50 17.65
CA LYS A 197 1.89 -3.26 17.04
C LYS A 197 2.34 -4.23 15.95
N PHE A 198 3.17 -3.78 15.01
CA PHE A 198 3.50 -4.51 13.78
C PHE A 198 4.98 -4.84 13.63
N GLY A 199 5.85 -4.28 14.46
CA GLY A 199 7.29 -4.28 14.20
C GLY A 199 7.93 -5.68 14.16
N ARG A 200 7.40 -6.68 14.88
CA ARG A 200 7.89 -8.06 14.79
C ARG A 200 7.53 -8.67 13.43
N GLU A 201 6.28 -8.53 13.00
CA GLU A 201 5.78 -9.08 11.73
C GLU A 201 6.44 -8.40 10.52
N ILE A 202 6.56 -7.07 10.54
CA ILE A 202 7.25 -6.32 9.47
C ILE A 202 8.72 -6.73 9.37
N ARG A 203 9.45 -6.80 10.49
CA ARG A 203 10.86 -7.22 10.48
C ARG A 203 11.04 -8.64 9.98
N PHE A 204 10.11 -9.54 10.29
CA PHE A 204 10.16 -10.91 9.79
C PHE A 204 9.92 -10.95 8.28
N GLY A 205 8.89 -10.25 7.79
CA GLY A 205 8.54 -10.26 6.37
C GLY A 205 9.50 -9.51 5.43
N LEU A 206 10.38 -8.65 5.97
CA LEU A 206 11.39 -7.93 5.18
C LEU A 206 12.78 -8.61 5.18
N LYS A 207 12.94 -9.77 5.85
CA LYS A 207 14.20 -10.53 5.88
C LYS A 207 14.37 -11.51 4.71
N GLY A 208 13.36 -11.62 3.85
CA GLY A 208 13.37 -12.49 2.66
C GLY A 208 13.86 -11.78 1.42
#